data_AF-A0A9X1P3H8-F1
#
_entry.id   AF-A0A9X1P3H8-F1
#
_cell.length_a   1.000
_cell.length_b   1.000
_cell.length_c   1.000
_cell.angle_alpha   90.00
_cell.angle_beta   90.00
_cell.angle_gamma   90.00
#
_symmetry.space_group_name_H-M   'P 1'
#
loop_
_entity.id
_entity.type
_entity.pdbx_description
1 polymer ?
#
loop_
_entity_poly.entity_id
_entity_poly.type
_entity_poly.pdbx_seq_one_letter_code
_entity_poly.pdbx_strand_id
1 'polypeptide(L)' 'MALMMGSLYDALRSANVEDEKARKAAEEVADFQKQISDIRSDLSVLKWMLGFLLAINAGVVMLLLRLVV' A
#
# COMPACT_ATOMS: atom_id res chain seq x y z
N MET A 1 7.16 -2.36 11.02
CA MET A 1 7.14 -3.65 10.29
C MET A 1 7.83 -4.78 11.06
N ALA A 2 8.93 -4.53 11.79
CA ALA A 2 9.52 -5.52 12.71
C ALA A 2 8.56 -6.03 13.82
N LEU A 3 7.58 -5.21 14.22
CA LEU A 3 6.57 -5.57 15.22
C LEU A 3 5.67 -6.75 14.80
N MET A 4 5.28 -6.85 13.52
CA MET A 4 4.42 -7.94 13.03
C MET A 4 5.20 -9.25 12.88
N MET A 5 6.50 -9.16 12.60
CA MET A 5 7.43 -10.29 12.64
C MET A 5 7.57 -10.86 14.01
N GLY A 6 7.81 -10.01 15.01
CA GLY A 6 7.84 -10.43 16.41
C GLY A 6 6.55 -11.13 16.80
N SER A 7 5.39 -10.52 16.52
CA SER A 7 4.10 -11.13 16.92
C SER A 7 3.80 -12.46 16.24
N LEU A 8 4.13 -12.63 14.94
CA LEU A 8 3.89 -13.89 14.23
C LEU A 8 4.89 -14.96 14.67
N TYR A 9 6.17 -14.60 14.81
CA TYR A 9 7.20 -15.50 15.33
C TYR A 9 6.87 -15.96 16.76
N ASP A 10 6.50 -15.04 17.65
CA ASP A 10 6.14 -15.34 19.04
C ASP A 10 4.90 -16.25 19.12
N ALA A 11 3.89 -16.01 18.27
CA ALA A 11 2.73 -16.88 18.18
C ALA A 11 3.11 -18.29 17.71
N LEU A 12 3.96 -18.43 16.69
CA LEU A 12 4.44 -19.72 16.21
C LEU A 12 5.29 -20.45 17.25
N ARG A 13 6.17 -19.74 17.97
CA ARG A 13 6.95 -20.32 19.08
C ARG A 13 6.05 -20.74 20.24
N SER A 14 4.98 -20.00 20.54
CA SER A 14 3.99 -20.38 21.56
C SER A 14 3.22 -21.65 21.18
N ALA A 15 3.07 -21.93 19.87
CA ALA A 15 2.52 -23.16 19.33
C ALA A 15 3.56 -24.30 19.21
N ASN A 16 4.74 -24.14 19.81
CA ASN A 16 5.84 -25.09 19.81
C ASN A 16 6.41 -25.42 18.41
N VAL A 17 6.27 -24.49 17.45
CA VAL A 17 6.89 -24.60 16.13
C VAL A 17 8.41 -24.44 16.26
N GLU A 18 9.15 -25.21 15.46
CA GLU A 18 10.61 -25.14 15.35
C GLU A 18 11.09 -23.72 15.00
N ASP A 19 12.14 -23.25 15.67
CA ASP A 19 12.63 -21.87 15.58
C ASP A 19 12.87 -21.39 14.14
N GLU A 20 13.60 -22.20 13.36
CA GLU A 20 13.93 -21.86 11.98
C GLU A 20 12.68 -21.77 11.09
N LYS A 21 11.66 -22.60 11.34
CA LYS A 21 10.39 -22.57 10.61
C LYS A 21 9.55 -21.36 11.01
N ALA A 22 9.51 -21.04 12.30
CA ALA A 22 8.83 -19.86 12.81
C ALA A 22 9.44 -18.57 12.24
N ARG A 23 10.78 -18.50 12.19
CA ARG A 23 11.51 -17.36 11.64
C ARG A 23 11.27 -17.20 10.14
N LYS A 24 11.37 -18.27 9.36
CA LYS A 24 11.10 -18.23 7.90
C LYS A 24 9.67 -17.79 7.59
N ALA A 25 8.69 -18.37 8.27
CA ALA A 25 7.29 -18.01 8.07
C ALA A 25 7.01 -16.55 8.45
N ALA A 26 7.67 -16.06 9.50
CA ALA A 26 7.66 -14.64 9.79
C ALA A 26 8.28 -13.89 8.60
N GLU A 27 9.56 -14.10 8.28
CA GLU A 27 10.29 -13.34 7.24
C GLU A 27 9.50 -13.21 5.91
N GLU A 28 8.89 -14.28 5.42
CA GLU A 28 8.04 -14.25 4.21
C GLU A 28 6.85 -13.27 4.34
N VAL A 29 6.18 -13.23 5.49
CA VAL A 29 5.07 -12.31 5.75
C VAL A 29 5.53 -10.85 5.84
N ALA A 30 6.74 -10.58 6.33
CA ALA A 30 7.29 -9.22 6.35
C ALA A 30 7.57 -8.72 4.93
N ASP A 31 8.09 -9.59 4.07
CA ASP A 31 8.34 -9.23 2.68
C ASP A 31 7.06 -8.87 1.95
N PHE A 32 5.95 -9.59 2.18
CA PHE A 32 4.64 -9.18 1.66
C PHE A 32 4.19 -7.85 2.23
N GLN A 33 4.39 -7.59 3.52
CA GLN A 33 3.99 -6.31 4.12
C GLN A 33 4.73 -5.12 3.50
N LYS A 34 6.02 -5.28 3.18
CA LYS A 34 6.81 -4.28 2.44
C LYS A 34 6.21 -4.03 1.06
N GLN A 35 5.99 -5.09 0.28
CA GLN A 35 5.39 -4.98 -1.06
C GLN A 35 4.02 -4.29 -1.02
N ILE A 36 3.17 -4.61 -0.05
CA ILE A 36 1.85 -3.96 0.08
C ILE A 36 2.01 -2.48 0.50
N SER A 37 3.00 -2.15 1.33
CA SER A 37 3.31 -0.76 1.69
C SER A 37 3.71 0.05 0.45
N ASP A 38 4.58 -0.51 -0.39
CA ASP A 38 5.05 0.13 -1.62
C ASP A 38 3.86 0.34 -2.58
N ILE A 39 3.03 -0.69 -2.79
CA ILE A 39 1.81 -0.59 -3.61
C ILE A 39 0.86 0.49 -3.08
N ARG A 40 0.69 0.61 -1.76
CA ARG A 40 -0.15 1.66 -1.16
C ARG A 40 0.40 3.06 -1.41
N SER A 41 1.72 3.22 -1.37
CA SER A 41 2.38 4.48 -1.69
C SER A 41 2.11 4.86 -3.16
N ASP A 42 2.37 3.93 -4.08
CA ASP A 42 2.17 4.14 -5.52
C ASP A 42 0.70 4.45 -5.85
N LEU A 43 -0.24 3.72 -5.25
CA LEU A 43 -1.67 4.00 -5.39
C LEU A 43 -2.05 5.38 -4.86
N SER A 44 -1.40 5.86 -3.80
CA SER A 44 -1.67 7.18 -3.24
C SER A 44 -1.22 8.28 -4.20
N VAL A 45 -0.05 8.11 -4.83
CA VAL A 45 0.45 9.01 -5.88
C VAL A 45 -0.50 8.98 -7.10
N LEU A 46 -0.89 7.79 -7.54
CA LEU A 46 -1.77 7.62 -8.71
C LEU A 46 -3.15 8.26 -8.49
N LYS A 47 -3.71 8.13 -7.28
CA LYS A 47 -4.97 8.82 -6.90
C LYS A 47 -4.84 10.34 -6.97
N TRP A 48 -3.72 10.88 -6.49
CA TRP A 48 -3.45 12.33 -6.59
C TRP A 48 -3.35 12.80 -8.03
N MET A 49 -2.64 12.07 -8.88
CA MET A 49 -2.52 12.38 -10.31
C MET A 49 -3.87 12.33 -11.01
N LEU A 50 -4.69 11.31 -10.72
CA LEU A 50 -6.04 11.20 -11.26
C LEU A 50 -6.92 12.39 -10.83
N GLY A 51 -6.86 12.79 -9.56
CA GLY A 51 -7.57 13.97 -9.06
C GLY A 51 -7.14 15.26 -9.79
N PHE A 52 -5.84 15.43 -10.01
CA PHE A 52 -5.31 16.58 -10.75
C PHE A 52 -5.77 16.59 -12.22
N LEU A 53 -5.74 15.42 -12.89
CA LEU A 53 -6.21 15.27 -14.26
C LEU A 53 -7.71 15.62 -14.37
N LEU A 54 -8.53 15.18 -13.41
CA LEU A 54 -9.94 15.52 -13.35
C LEU A 54 -10.16 17.03 -13.18
N ALA A 55 -9.39 17.68 -12.30
CA ALA A 55 -9.47 19.12 -12.09
C ALA A 55 -9.12 19.91 -13.36
N ILE A 56 -8.07 19.51 -14.09
CA ILE A 56 -7.72 20.13 -15.38
C ILE A 56 -8.86 19.95 -16.38
N ASN A 57 -9.38 18.73 -16.55
CA ASN A 57 -10.46 18.47 -17.49
C ASN A 57 -11.70 19.32 -17.16
N ALA A 58 -12.08 19.41 -15.89
CA ALA A 58 -13.18 20.27 -15.44
C ALA A 58 -12.92 21.75 -15.78
N GLY A 59 -11.69 22.23 -15.59
CA GLY A 59 -11.28 23.58 -15.96
C GLY A 59 -11.38 23.85 -17.47
N VAL A 60 -10.94 22.91 -18.30
CA VAL A 60 -11.06 22.99 -19.76
C VAL A 60 -12.53 23.04 -20.18
N VAL A 61 -13.37 22.15 -19.62
CA VAL A 61 -14.82 22.15 -19.90
C VAL A 61 -15.45 23.49 -19.49
N MET A 62 -15.11 24.02 -18.32
CA MET A 62 -15.60 25.33 -17.87
C MET A 62 -15.19 26.47 -18.82
N LEU A 63 -13.95 26.47 -19.30
CA LEU A 63 -13.45 27.48 -20.22
C LEU A 63 -14.15 27.40 -21.58
N LEU A 64 -14.37 26.20 -22.10
CA LEU A 64 -15.13 26.00 -23.34
C LEU A 64 -16.59 26.47 -23.20
N LEU A 65 -17.23 26.18 -22.07
CA LEU A 65 -18.60 26.65 -21.81
C LEU A 65 -18.69 28.18 -21.80
N ARG A 66 -17.72 28.87 -21.19
CA ARG A 66 -17.65 30.34 -21.23
C ARG A 66 -17.41 30.95 -22.61
N LEU A 67 -16.92 30.15 -23.56
CA LEU A 67 -16.58 30.61 -24.90
C LEU A 67 -17.76 30.41 -25.87
N VAL A 68 -18.66 29.46 -25.55
CA VAL A 68 -19.84 29.10 -26.35
C VAL A 68 -21.11 29.82 -25.87
N VAL A 69 -21.22 30.12 -24.57
CA VAL A 69 -22.34 30.85 -23.95
C VAL A 69 -21.96 32.31 -23.75
#